data_AF-A0A8T4VQP4-F1
#
_entry.id   AF-A0A8T4VQP4-F1
#
_cell.length_a   1.000
_cell.length_b   1.000
_cell.length_c   1.000
_cell.angle_alpha   90.00
_cell.angle_beta   90.00
_cell.angle_gamma   90.00
#
_symmetry.space_group_name_H-M   'P 1'
#
loop_
_entity.id
_entity.type
_entity.pdbx_description
1 polymer ?
#
loop_
_entity_poly.entity_id
_entity_poly.type
_entity_poly.pdbx_seq_one_letter_code
_entity_poly.pdbx_strand_id
1 'polypeptide(L)'
;MGIIILLFLFLFSFSVYADSNDTFDIIITPEGEDEGEDESGGGGGDLQGNDADGDGLTDEEEEKYGTDPYDKDTDNDGWSDYEEIIGGSDPLDFFDTPDKSEKSNIFLQVLFSFIILLFFLFYLSKKQ
;
A
#
# COMPACT_ATOMS: atom_id res chain seq x y z
N MET A 1 -13.09 -15.40 35.25
CA MET A 1 -11.97 -14.44 35.09
C MET A 1 -11.28 -14.56 33.73
N GLY A 2 -11.00 -15.77 33.21
CA GLY A 2 -10.34 -15.95 31.90
C GLY A 2 -11.12 -15.50 30.66
N ILE A 3 -12.46 -15.63 30.65
CA ILE A 3 -13.29 -15.25 29.49
C ILE A 3 -13.31 -13.74 29.22
N ILE A 4 -13.23 -12.92 30.27
CA ILE A 4 -13.25 -11.45 30.17
C ILE A 4 -11.95 -10.94 29.55
N ILE A 5 -10.80 -11.56 29.88
CA ILE A 5 -9.50 -11.22 29.31
C ILE A 5 -9.44 -11.59 27.83
N LEU A 6 -10.03 -12.73 27.44
CA LEU A 6 -10.12 -13.13 26.03
C LEU A 6 -11.05 -12.21 25.21
N LEU A 7 -12.17 -11.77 25.78
CA LEU A 7 -13.07 -10.79 25.16
C LEU A 7 -12.40 -9.40 25.01
N PHE A 8 -11.61 -9.00 26.00
CA PHE A 8 -10.89 -7.72 25.97
C PHE A 8 -9.79 -7.70 24.90
N LEU A 9 -9.04 -8.79 24.77
CA LEU A 9 -8.05 -8.94 23.69
C LEU A 9 -8.71 -9.02 22.31
N PHE A 10 -9.85 -9.70 22.18
CA PHE A 10 -10.61 -9.79 20.94
C PHE A 10 -11.13 -8.41 20.48
N LEU A 11 -11.61 -7.58 21.40
CA LEU A 11 -12.10 -6.24 21.09
C LEU A 11 -10.95 -5.25 20.80
N PHE A 12 -9.78 -5.44 21.43
CA PHE A 12 -8.59 -4.63 21.14
C PHE A 12 -8.09 -4.86 19.69
N SER A 13 -8.15 -6.10 19.20
CA SER A 13 -7.84 -6.42 17.80
C SER A 13 -8.84 -5.81 16.81
N PHE A 14 -10.10 -5.60 17.21
CA PHE A 14 -11.11 -4.99 16.35
C PHE A 14 -10.97 -3.46 16.24
N SER A 15 -10.36 -2.80 17.23
CA SER A 15 -10.17 -1.33 17.19
C SER A 15 -9.03 -0.90 16.27
N VAL A 16 -8.02 -1.77 16.06
CA VAL A 16 -6.92 -1.54 15.10
C VAL A 16 -7.39 -1.74 13.64
N TYR A 17 -8.56 -2.35 13.43
CA TYR A 17 -9.10 -2.72 12.12
C TYR A 17 -9.86 -1.60 11.38
N ALA A 18 -10.16 -0.46 12.02
CA ALA A 18 -11.10 0.53 11.48
C ALA A 18 -10.52 1.52 10.45
N ASP A 19 -9.28 1.34 9.97
CA ASP A 19 -8.57 2.31 9.12
C ASP A 19 -8.43 1.90 7.64
N SER A 20 -9.21 0.93 7.15
CA SER A 20 -9.01 0.41 5.79
C SER A 20 -10.30 0.20 4.99
N ASN A 21 -11.35 0.97 5.29
CA ASN A 21 -12.61 0.90 4.54
C ASN A 21 -12.78 2.06 3.56
N ASP A 22 -11.70 2.53 2.92
CA ASP A 22 -11.86 3.33 1.71
C ASP A 22 -12.08 2.43 0.49
N THR A 23 -13.03 2.86 -0.31
CA THR A 23 -13.96 2.02 -1.05
C THR A 23 -13.43 1.49 -2.38
N PHE A 24 -13.88 0.28 -2.73
CA PHE A 24 -13.92 -0.33 -4.07
C PHE A 24 -13.69 0.63 -5.26
N ASP A 25 -12.50 0.52 -5.89
CA ASP A 25 -12.34 0.82 -7.31
C ASP A 25 -12.11 -0.49 -8.07
N ILE A 26 -13.14 -0.87 -8.82
CA ILE A 26 -13.04 -1.85 -9.91
C ILE A 26 -12.51 -1.07 -11.11
N ILE A 27 -11.22 -1.16 -11.40
CA ILE A 27 -10.68 -0.83 -12.73
C ILE A 27 -9.85 -2.03 -13.22
N ILE A 28 -10.06 -2.34 -14.49
CA ILE A 28 -9.67 -3.56 -15.20
C ILE A 28 -8.34 -3.32 -15.93
N THR A 29 -7.38 -4.25 -15.75
CA THR A 29 -6.22 -4.66 -16.61
C THR A 29 -5.00 -3.73 -16.75
N PRO A 30 -3.81 -4.25 -17.17
CA PRO A 30 -2.95 -5.24 -16.50
C PRO A 30 -1.45 -4.81 -16.51
N GLU A 31 -0.61 -5.63 -15.88
CA GLU A 31 0.86 -5.62 -15.84
C GLU A 31 1.59 -5.28 -17.16
N GLY A 32 2.46 -4.25 -17.11
CA GLY A 32 3.73 -4.10 -17.85
C GLY A 32 3.71 -3.94 -19.38
N GLU A 33 3.88 -2.71 -19.86
CA GLU A 33 4.42 -2.43 -21.20
C GLU A 33 5.37 -1.21 -21.13
N ASP A 34 6.65 -1.48 -21.34
CA ASP A 34 7.67 -0.55 -21.84
C ASP A 34 7.32 -0.24 -23.31
N GLU A 35 6.62 0.87 -23.57
CA GLU A 35 6.54 1.49 -24.90
C GLU A 35 6.56 3.01 -24.75
N GLY A 36 7.53 3.65 -25.39
CA GLY A 36 7.63 5.11 -25.43
C GLY A 36 6.50 5.73 -26.25
N GLU A 37 6.07 6.92 -25.83
CA GLU A 37 5.27 7.81 -26.66
C GLU A 37 5.89 9.21 -26.68
N ASP A 38 6.50 9.52 -27.81
CA ASP A 38 6.87 10.84 -28.27
C ASP A 38 5.62 11.66 -28.63
N GLU A 39 4.89 12.13 -27.63
CA GLU A 39 3.79 13.09 -27.83
C GLU A 39 4.31 14.53 -27.68
N SER A 40 4.88 15.04 -28.77
CA SER A 40 4.97 16.50 -29.01
C SER A 40 3.56 17.08 -29.20
N GLY A 41 2.84 17.30 -28.11
CA GLY A 41 1.51 17.93 -28.05
C GLY A 41 1.57 19.30 -27.36
N GLY A 42 1.99 20.34 -28.09
CA GLY A 42 1.96 21.70 -27.57
C GLY A 42 0.55 22.26 -27.38
N GLY A 43 0.33 22.93 -26.24
CA GLY A 43 -0.71 23.97 -26.10
C GLY A 43 -1.53 23.87 -24.81
N GLY A 44 -0.99 24.39 -23.70
CA GLY A 44 -1.67 24.24 -22.41
C GLY A 44 -1.42 25.28 -21.33
N GLY A 45 -0.76 26.40 -21.64
CA GLY A 45 -1.28 27.63 -21.08
C GLY A 45 -0.82 28.02 -19.69
N ASP A 46 -1.45 27.61 -18.59
CA ASP A 46 -1.42 28.48 -17.41
C ASP A 46 -2.01 27.91 -16.11
N LEU A 47 -1.14 27.92 -15.08
CA LEU A 47 -1.35 28.15 -13.63
C LEU A 47 -1.20 26.95 -12.68
N GLN A 48 0.03 26.81 -12.16
CA GLN A 48 0.52 26.07 -10.97
C GLN A 48 1.25 24.75 -11.28
N GLY A 49 2.60 24.84 -11.33
CA GLY A 49 3.51 23.69 -11.43
C GLY A 49 3.62 23.11 -12.83
N ASN A 50 4.81 23.12 -13.43
CA ASN A 50 5.10 22.15 -14.50
C ASN A 50 5.19 20.76 -13.84
N ASP A 51 4.92 19.70 -14.59
CA ASP A 51 5.15 18.30 -14.23
C ASP A 51 5.95 17.75 -15.41
N ALA A 52 7.27 17.81 -15.29
CA ALA A 52 8.16 17.71 -16.45
C ALA A 52 8.42 16.27 -16.90
N ASP A 53 8.28 15.29 -16.00
CA ASP A 53 8.35 13.87 -16.35
C ASP A 53 6.97 13.23 -16.52
N GLY A 54 5.91 13.79 -15.93
CA GLY A 54 4.55 13.25 -15.98
C GLY A 54 4.34 12.09 -15.01
N ASP A 55 4.95 12.10 -13.83
CA ASP A 55 4.71 11.14 -12.74
C ASP A 55 3.49 11.51 -11.86
N GLY A 56 3.06 12.77 -11.93
CA GLY A 56 1.91 13.32 -11.18
C GLY A 56 2.28 14.28 -10.05
N LEU A 57 3.57 14.52 -9.79
CA LEU A 57 4.08 15.63 -8.99
C LEU A 57 4.39 16.83 -9.88
N THR A 58 4.23 18.02 -9.33
CA THR A 58 4.76 19.22 -9.99
C THR A 58 6.24 19.40 -9.68
N ASP A 59 7.01 20.04 -10.57
CA ASP A 59 8.43 20.38 -10.39
C ASP A 59 8.70 21.07 -9.02
N GLU A 60 7.74 21.86 -8.52
CA GLU A 60 7.83 22.53 -7.21
C GLU A 60 7.61 21.55 -6.04
N GLU A 61 6.72 20.58 -6.20
CA GLU A 61 6.53 19.51 -5.24
C GLU A 61 7.76 18.60 -5.18
N GLU A 62 8.31 18.27 -6.34
CA GLU A 62 9.54 17.47 -6.44
C GLU A 62 10.74 18.17 -5.81
N GLU A 63 10.92 19.48 -6.04
CA GLU A 63 11.95 20.27 -5.35
C GLU A 63 11.78 20.22 -3.82
N LYS A 64 10.53 20.15 -3.34
CA LYS A 64 10.21 20.07 -1.90
C LYS A 64 10.47 18.67 -1.31
N TYR A 65 10.25 17.61 -2.08
CA TYR A 65 10.55 16.23 -1.66
C TYR A 65 12.02 15.85 -1.88
N GLY A 66 12.73 16.59 -2.74
CA GLY A 66 14.13 16.36 -3.07
C GLY A 66 14.33 15.38 -4.22
N THR A 67 13.28 15.11 -4.99
CA THR A 67 13.28 14.23 -6.18
C THR A 67 13.72 15.00 -7.44
N ASP A 68 13.99 14.32 -8.56
CA ASP A 68 14.41 14.93 -9.82
C ASP A 68 13.22 15.20 -10.75
N PRO A 69 12.88 16.48 -11.05
CA PRO A 69 11.74 16.84 -11.89
C PRO A 69 11.68 16.28 -13.31
N TYR A 70 12.73 15.58 -13.73
CA TYR A 70 12.86 14.99 -15.05
C TYR A 70 13.01 13.47 -15.00
N ASP A 71 12.86 12.84 -13.83
CA ASP A 71 12.99 11.41 -13.63
C ASP A 71 11.88 10.87 -12.71
N LYS A 72 10.98 10.07 -13.28
CA LYS A 72 9.79 9.58 -12.58
C LYS A 72 10.09 8.76 -11.33
N ASP A 73 11.26 8.16 -11.28
CA ASP A 73 11.70 7.19 -10.28
C ASP A 73 13.13 7.58 -9.87
N THR A 74 13.23 8.53 -8.93
CA THR A 74 14.49 9.21 -8.62
C THR A 74 15.55 8.23 -8.12
N ASP A 75 15.16 7.22 -7.36
CA ASP A 75 16.09 6.24 -6.79
C ASP A 75 16.27 4.96 -7.63
N ASN A 76 15.46 4.81 -8.68
CA ASN A 76 15.46 3.74 -9.68
C ASN A 76 15.09 2.35 -9.12
N ASP A 77 14.22 2.27 -8.11
CA ASP A 77 13.77 1.01 -7.51
C ASP A 77 12.59 0.34 -8.25
N GLY A 78 11.98 1.07 -9.19
CA GLY A 78 10.85 0.65 -10.00
C GLY A 78 9.49 1.19 -9.56
N TRP A 79 9.44 2.18 -8.67
CA TRP A 79 8.24 2.93 -8.30
C TRP A 79 8.41 4.41 -8.62
N SER A 80 7.31 5.09 -8.98
CA SER A 80 7.42 6.53 -9.22
C SER A 80 7.48 7.33 -7.92
N ASP A 81 8.14 8.48 -7.92
CA ASP A 81 8.25 9.36 -6.75
C ASP A 81 6.87 9.69 -6.15
N TYR A 82 5.87 9.95 -7.01
CA TYR A 82 4.47 10.08 -6.62
C TYR A 82 3.93 8.86 -5.86
N GLU A 83 4.14 7.64 -6.39
CA GLU A 83 3.67 6.39 -5.78
C GLU A 83 4.26 6.17 -4.39
N GLU A 84 5.53 6.53 -4.22
CA GLU A 84 6.29 6.42 -2.97
C GLU A 84 5.82 7.41 -1.91
N ILE A 85 5.68 8.68 -2.28
CA ILE A 85 5.18 9.72 -1.37
C ILE A 85 3.76 9.41 -0.89
N ILE A 86 2.89 8.89 -1.78
CA ILE A 86 1.53 8.46 -1.42
C ILE A 86 1.56 7.15 -0.61
N GLY A 87 2.49 6.25 -0.93
CA GLY A 87 2.75 4.99 -0.22
C GLY A 87 3.38 5.16 1.16
N GLY A 88 3.91 6.36 1.45
CA GLY A 88 4.60 6.67 2.70
C GLY A 88 5.99 6.07 2.80
N SER A 89 6.63 5.77 1.67
CA SER A 89 8.04 5.41 1.57
C SER A 89 8.91 6.62 1.20
N ASP A 90 10.23 6.46 1.23
CA ASP A 90 11.22 7.49 0.89
C ASP A 90 11.67 7.38 -0.57
N PRO A 91 11.30 8.33 -1.47
CA PRO A 91 11.61 8.26 -2.91
C PRO A 91 13.10 8.44 -3.25
N LEU A 92 13.95 8.50 -2.23
CA LEU A 92 15.40 8.65 -2.35
C LEU A 92 16.16 7.44 -1.77
N ASP A 93 15.46 6.40 -1.34
CA ASP A 93 16.04 5.17 -0.79
C ASP A 93 15.56 3.94 -1.55
N PHE A 94 16.43 3.44 -2.44
CA PHE A 94 16.22 2.26 -3.29
C PHE A 94 15.69 0.99 -2.58
N PHE A 95 15.81 0.90 -1.24
CA PHE A 95 15.31 -0.23 -0.46
C PHE A 95 14.00 0.04 0.29
N ASP A 96 13.50 1.28 0.26
CA ASP A 96 12.25 1.70 0.90
C ASP A 96 11.14 1.83 -0.13
N THR A 97 10.56 0.69 -0.51
CA THR A 97 9.44 0.65 -1.45
C THR A 97 8.10 0.90 -0.74
N PRO A 98 7.06 1.39 -1.44
CA PRO A 98 5.68 1.37 -0.96
C PRO A 98 5.31 -0.01 -0.45
N ASP A 99 4.66 -0.10 0.72
CA ASP A 99 4.27 -1.40 1.27
C ASP A 99 3.22 -2.07 0.36
N LYS A 100 3.73 -2.92 -0.52
CA LYS A 100 2.99 -3.90 -1.31
C LYS A 100 2.37 -4.99 -0.43
N SER A 101 2.12 -4.78 0.87
CA SER A 101 1.46 -5.78 1.71
C SER A 101 0.05 -6.01 1.19
N GLU A 102 0.01 -6.90 0.20
CA GLU A 102 -1.14 -7.57 -0.32
C GLU A 102 -1.86 -8.06 0.91
N LYS A 103 -2.93 -7.33 1.24
CA LYS A 103 -3.75 -7.47 2.43
C LYS A 103 -3.69 -8.92 2.86
N SER A 104 -2.78 -9.23 3.79
CA SER A 104 -2.65 -10.60 4.28
C SER A 104 -4.07 -10.94 4.69
N ASN A 105 -4.68 -11.93 4.05
CA ASN A 105 -6.11 -12.18 4.19
C ASN A 105 -6.33 -12.53 5.66
N ILE A 106 -6.55 -11.51 6.48
CA ILE A 106 -6.50 -11.60 7.94
C ILE A 106 -7.58 -12.58 8.38
N PHE A 107 -8.66 -12.64 7.60
CA PHE A 107 -9.68 -13.65 7.66
C PHE A 107 -9.14 -15.08 7.54
N LEU A 108 -8.28 -15.39 6.58
CA LEU A 108 -7.63 -16.69 6.43
C LEU A 108 -6.68 -17.00 7.59
N GLN A 109 -5.92 -16.00 8.06
CA GLN A 109 -5.01 -16.20 9.20
C GLN A 109 -5.77 -16.45 10.52
N VAL A 110 -6.82 -15.69 10.78
CA VAL A 110 -7.71 -15.87 11.94
C VAL A 110 -8.48 -17.17 11.82
N LEU A 111 -8.96 -17.54 10.63
CA LEU A 111 -9.63 -18.81 10.36
C LEU A 111 -8.70 -19.99 10.62
N PHE A 112 -7.46 -19.94 10.14
CA PHE A 112 -6.47 -21.00 10.37
C PHE A 112 -6.11 -21.15 11.85
N SER A 113 -5.91 -20.03 12.55
CA SER A 113 -5.71 -19.99 14.00
C SER A 113 -6.89 -20.60 14.77
N PHE A 114 -8.12 -20.27 14.37
CA PHE A 114 -9.34 -20.80 14.97
C PHE A 114 -9.50 -22.31 14.73
N ILE A 115 -9.21 -22.79 13.51
CA ILE A 115 -9.23 -24.22 13.18
C ILE A 115 -8.23 -24.98 14.05
N ILE A 116 -6.99 -24.49 14.19
CA ILE A 116 -5.97 -25.11 15.06
C ILE A 116 -6.45 -25.15 16.51
N LEU A 117 -7.05 -24.08 17.01
CA LEU A 117 -7.59 -24.03 18.37
C LEU A 117 -8.71 -25.07 18.58
N LEU A 118 -9.62 -25.22 17.62
CA LEU A 118 -10.68 -26.24 17.67
C LEU A 118 -10.11 -27.66 17.73
N PHE A 119 -9.11 -27.96 16.89
CA PHE A 119 -8.42 -29.26 16.92
C PHE A 119 -7.73 -29.51 18.27
N PHE A 120 -7.08 -28.50 18.83
CA PHE A 120 -6.44 -28.58 20.12
C PHE A 120 -7.44 -28.85 21.26
N LEU A 121 -8.56 -28.12 21.29
CA LEU A 121 -9.62 -28.33 22.28
C LEU A 121 -10.26 -29.71 22.14
N PHE A 122 -10.49 -30.17 20.91
CA PHE A 122 -10.98 -31.52 20.64
C PHE A 122 -10.01 -32.60 21.14
N TYR A 123 -8.71 -32.41 20.90
CA TYR A 123 -7.66 -33.31 21.41
C TYR A 123 -7.66 -33.37 22.93
N LEU A 124 -7.78 -32.24 23.62
CA LEU A 124 -7.89 -32.20 25.08
C LEU A 124 -9.16 -32.88 25.58
N SER A 125 -10.29 -32.74 24.87
CA SER A 125 -11.56 -33.40 25.22
C SER A 125 -11.48 -34.93 25.14
N LYS A 126 -10.57 -35.50 24.34
CA LYS A 126 -10.38 -36.95 24.21
C LYS A 126 -9.41 -37.53 25.24
N LYS A 127 -8.71 -36.69 26.00
CA LYS A 127 -7.68 -37.11 26.98
C LYS A 127 -8.23 -37.25 28.41
N GLN A 128 -9.51 -36.95 28.65
CA GLN A 128 -10.23 -37.27 29.89
C GLN A 128 -11.02 -38.56 29.73
#